data_AF-A0A644TPF2-F1
#
_entry.id   AF-A0A644TPF2-F1
#
_cell.length_a   1.000
_cell.length_b   1.000
_cell.length_c   1.000
_cell.angle_alpha   90.00
_cell.angle_beta   90.00
_cell.angle_gamma   90.00
#
_symmetry.space_group_name_H-M   'P 1'
#
loop_
_entity.id
_entity.type
_entity.pdbx_description
1 polymer ?
#
loop_
_entity_poly.entity_id
_entity_poly.type
_entity_poly.pdbx_seq_one_letter_code
_entity_poly.pdbx_strand_id
1 'polypeptide(L)'
;MRILFLNSVFPGRFRSLAQAFGASQNNTVLFLAETGQKLAIPGVRRLRLAPPAPYESDDPAEKEIVTRLRRGARAGNALLSLRRNGFIPDIVCAAASMGGSFYVRDIFPKAFYVADSTCKCNTLKVE
;
A
#
# COMPACT_ATOMS: atom_id res chain seq x y z
N MET A 1 -0.30 -6.82 -18.29
CA MET A 1 -0.87 -7.27 -16.99
C MET A 1 -1.22 -6.05 -16.13
N ARG A 2 -2.04 -6.22 -15.08
CA ARG A 2 -2.41 -5.17 -14.13
C ARG A 2 -1.67 -5.38 -12.82
N ILE A 3 -0.84 -4.43 -12.43
CA ILE A 3 -0.01 -4.52 -11.23
C ILE A 3 -0.40 -3.39 -10.27
N LEU A 4 -0.58 -3.73 -9.00
CA LEU A 4 -0.86 -2.78 -7.94
C LEU A 4 0.22 -2.83 -6.86
N PHE A 5 0.86 -1.69 -6.63
CA PHE A 5 1.76 -1.49 -5.49
C PHE A 5 1.02 -0.77 -4.36
N LEU A 6 1.17 -1.28 -3.13
CA LEU A 6 0.64 -0.69 -1.90
C LEU A 6 1.80 -0.39 -0.94
N ASN A 7 2.13 0.89 -0.75
CA ASN A 7 3.13 1.30 0.23
C ASN A 7 2.83 2.71 0.75
N SER A 8 3.08 2.98 2.04
CA SER A 8 2.79 4.29 2.63
C SER A 8 3.54 5.44 1.96
N VAL A 9 4.74 5.17 1.41
CA VAL A 9 5.62 6.17 0.80
C VAL A 9 5.91 5.82 -0.66
N PHE A 10 5.66 6.75 -1.58
CA PHE A 10 6.02 6.59 -2.99
C PHE A 10 7.45 7.11 -3.29
N PRO A 11 8.27 6.39 -4.08
CA PRO A 11 8.06 5.03 -4.60
C PRO A 11 8.50 3.93 -3.61
N GLY A 12 9.10 4.33 -2.48
CA GLY A 12 9.54 3.42 -1.42
C GLY A 12 10.44 2.30 -1.95
N ARG A 13 10.34 1.12 -1.34
CA ARG A 13 11.10 -0.07 -1.73
C ARG A 13 10.68 -0.71 -3.04
N PHE A 14 9.48 -0.39 -3.53
CA PHE A 14 8.99 -0.92 -4.79
C PHE A 14 9.46 -0.11 -5.99
N ARG A 15 10.36 0.87 -5.83
CA ARG A 15 10.87 1.71 -6.92
C ARG A 15 11.36 0.90 -8.11
N SER A 16 12.30 -0.01 -7.90
CA SER A 16 12.92 -0.77 -8.99
C SER A 16 11.92 -1.67 -9.69
N LEU A 17 11.03 -2.32 -8.94
CA LEU A 17 9.95 -3.14 -9.51
C LEU A 17 8.95 -2.30 -10.29
N ALA A 18 8.51 -1.15 -9.74
CA ALA A 18 7.60 -0.25 -10.42
C ALA A 18 8.20 0.30 -11.73
N GLN A 19 9.50 0.60 -11.75
CA GLN A 19 10.22 0.99 -12.96
C GLN A 19 10.25 -0.15 -13.98
N ALA A 20 10.61 -1.37 -13.57
CA ALA A 20 10.66 -2.53 -14.45
C ALA A 20 9.29 -2.85 -15.07
N PHE A 21 8.23 -2.88 -14.28
CA PHE A 21 6.88 -3.13 -14.78
C PHE A 21 6.33 -1.98 -15.63
N GLY A 22 6.64 -0.73 -15.26
CA GLY A 22 6.20 0.47 -15.98
C GLY A 22 6.87 0.68 -17.34
N ALA A 23 8.06 0.09 -17.56
CA ALA A 23 8.74 0.14 -18.85
C ALA A 23 8.00 -0.62 -19.97
N SER A 24 7.16 -1.59 -19.61
CA SER A 24 6.37 -2.36 -20.59
C SER A 24 5.02 -1.70 -20.84
N GLN A 25 4.73 -1.36 -22.11
CA GLN A 25 3.44 -0.80 -22.52
C GLN A 25 2.26 -1.77 -22.36
N ASN A 26 2.54 -3.07 -22.29
CA ASN A 26 1.51 -4.10 -22.05
C ASN A 26 1.06 -4.16 -20.59
N ASN A 27 1.69 -3.39 -19.70
CA ASN A 27 1.37 -3.34 -18.28
C ASN A 27 0.60 -2.07 -17.92
N THR A 28 -0.40 -2.25 -17.05
CA THR A 28 -1.05 -1.16 -16.35
C THR A 28 -0.56 -1.20 -14.90
N VAL A 29 0.26 -0.22 -14.52
CA VAL A 29 0.85 -0.17 -13.18
C VAL A 29 0.24 0.95 -12.36
N LEU A 30 -0.38 0.59 -11.25
CA LEU A 30 -0.91 1.52 -10.25
C LEU A 30 -0.04 1.47 -8.99
N PHE A 31 0.19 2.62 -8.39
CA PHE A 31 0.90 2.72 -7.12
C PHE A 31 0.07 3.54 -6.13
N LEU A 32 -0.49 2.89 -5.12
CA LEU A 32 -1.23 3.54 -4.06
C LEU A 32 -0.31 3.87 -2.88
N ALA A 33 -0.24 5.16 -2.55
CA ALA A 33 0.61 5.67 -1.47
C ALA A 33 0.03 6.91 -0.78
N GLU A 34 0.42 7.13 0.48
CA GLU A 34 -0.02 8.29 1.25
C GLU A 34 0.85 9.50 1.00
N THR A 35 2.15 9.31 1.14
CA THR A 35 3.17 10.34 1.02
C THR A 35 4.20 9.93 -0.03
N GLY A 36 5.25 10.73 -0.18
CA GLY A 36 6.37 10.43 -1.07
C GLY A 36 6.66 11.52 -2.09
N GLN A 37 7.80 11.37 -2.75
CA GLN A 37 8.46 12.39 -3.56
C GLN A 37 7.61 12.84 -4.76
N LYS A 38 7.82 14.07 -5.23
CA LYS A 38 7.27 14.55 -6.52
C LYS A 38 8.12 14.01 -7.67
N LEU A 39 8.19 12.68 -7.77
CA LEU A 39 8.86 11.96 -8.85
C LEU A 39 7.79 11.28 -9.71
N ALA A 40 8.00 11.28 -11.03
CA ALA A 40 7.23 10.46 -11.95
C ALA A 40 8.03 9.20 -12.31
N ILE A 41 7.36 8.05 -12.38
CA ILE A 41 7.94 6.83 -12.94
C ILE A 41 7.18 6.57 -14.25
N PRO A 42 7.86 6.50 -15.41
CA PRO A 42 7.22 6.18 -16.68
C PRO A 42 6.36 4.91 -16.58
N GLY A 43 5.15 4.96 -17.14
CA GLY A 43 4.19 3.85 -17.12
C GLY A 43 3.54 3.53 -15.76
N VAL A 44 3.82 4.31 -14.71
CA VAL A 44 3.25 4.10 -13.37
C VAL A 44 2.33 5.25 -12.99
N ARG A 45 1.05 4.95 -12.77
CA ARG A 45 0.09 5.93 -12.25
C ARG A 45 0.05 5.88 -10.73
N ARG A 46 0.49 6.97 -10.10
CA ARG A 46 0.40 7.14 -8.65
C ARG A 46 -1.00 7.57 -8.22
N LEU A 47 -1.58 6.83 -7.29
CA LEU A 47 -2.82 7.16 -6.58
C LEU A 47 -2.47 7.62 -5.17
N ARG A 48 -2.90 8.83 -4.82
CA ARG A 48 -2.68 9.39 -3.49
C ARG A 48 -3.85 9.06 -2.59
N LEU A 49 -3.56 8.46 -1.44
CA LEU A 49 -4.53 8.21 -0.38
C LEU A 49 -4.16 9.06 0.83
N ALA A 50 -5.00 10.00 1.25
CA ALA A 50 -4.67 10.80 2.43
C ALA A 50 -4.42 9.89 3.66
N PRO A 51 -3.41 10.21 4.50
CA PRO A 51 -3.21 9.48 5.76
C PRO A 51 -4.43 9.65 6.67
N PRO A 52 -4.79 8.63 7.47
CA PRO A 52 -5.95 8.71 8.36
C PRO A 52 -5.80 9.85 9.38
N ALA A 53 -6.93 10.35 9.88
CA ALA A 53 -6.91 11.31 10.98
C ALA A 53 -6.18 10.72 12.19
N PRO A 54 -5.35 11.51 12.90
CA PRO A 54 -4.68 11.08 14.12
C PRO A 54 -5.68 10.50 15.12
N TYR A 55 -5.22 9.54 15.91
CA TYR A 55 -5.92 9.02 17.06
C TYR A 55 -5.02 9.24 18.26
N GLU A 56 -5.57 9.89 19.29
CA GLU A 56 -4.88 10.11 20.55
C GLU A 56 -5.43 9.11 21.58
N SER A 57 -4.52 8.42 22.25
CA SER A 57 -4.77 7.54 23.39
C SER A 57 -3.51 7.55 24.25
N ASP A 58 -3.70 7.42 25.56
CA ASP A 58 -2.60 7.26 26.52
C ASP A 58 -1.95 5.86 26.42
N ASP A 59 -2.65 4.89 25.83
CA ASP A 59 -2.11 3.56 25.52
C ASP A 59 -1.45 3.55 24.11
N PRO A 60 -0.12 3.36 24.02
CA PRO A 60 0.59 3.28 22.74
C PRO A 60 0.08 2.16 21.82
N ALA A 61 -0.33 1.02 22.39
CA ALA A 61 -0.81 -0.13 21.61
C ALA A 61 -2.17 0.18 20.98
N GLU A 62 -3.05 0.85 21.72
CA GLU A 62 -4.33 1.33 21.21
C GLU A 62 -4.13 2.37 20.10
N LYS A 63 -3.23 3.33 20.33
CA LYS A 63 -2.86 4.33 19.32
C LYS A 63 -2.39 3.68 18.01
N GLU A 64 -1.54 2.67 18.12
CA GLU A 64 -1.01 1.96 16.96
C GLU A 64 -2.08 1.16 16.21
N ILE A 65 -2.89 0.36 16.92
CA ILE A 65 -3.88 -0.52 16.28
C ILE A 65 -4.98 0.30 15.59
N VAL A 66 -5.49 1.36 16.24
CA VAL A 66 -6.51 2.23 15.66
C VAL A 66 -5.97 2.96 14.43
N THR A 67 -4.73 3.43 14.47
CA THR A 67 -4.09 4.08 13.32
C THR A 67 -3.98 3.12 12.13
N ARG A 68 -3.56 1.87 12.36
CA ARG A 68 -3.43 0.84 11.31
C ARG A 68 -4.80 0.43 10.75
N LEU A 69 -5.82 0.27 11.60
CA LEU A 69 -7.18 -0.05 11.18
C LEU A 69 -7.79 1.07 10.34
N ARG A 70 -7.67 2.34 10.77
CA ARG A 70 -8.12 3.50 9.98
C ARG A 70 -7.44 3.57 8.63
N ARG A 71 -6.12 3.33 8.58
CA ARG A 71 -5.38 3.24 7.30
C ARG A 71 -5.93 2.11 6.43
N GLY A 72 -6.10 0.92 7.01
CA GLY A 72 -6.65 -0.24 6.32
C GLY A 72 -8.02 0.04 5.72
N ALA A 73 -8.93 0.65 6.47
CA ALA A 73 -10.28 1.00 5.99
C ALA A 73 -10.23 1.98 4.80
N ARG A 74 -9.38 3.01 4.86
CA ARG A 74 -9.20 3.94 3.73
C ARG A 74 -8.62 3.27 2.50
N ALA A 75 -7.61 2.41 2.69
CA ALA A 75 -7.03 1.65 1.60
C ALA A 75 -8.06 0.69 1.00
N GLY A 76 -8.80 -0.05 1.83
CA GLY A 76 -9.90 -0.92 1.41
C GLY A 76 -10.95 -0.19 0.57
N ASN A 77 -11.37 1.00 0.97
CA ASN A 77 -12.30 1.82 0.19
C ASN A 77 -11.71 2.22 -1.19
N ALA A 78 -10.42 2.55 -1.25
CA ALA A 78 -9.74 2.83 -2.51
C ALA A 78 -9.64 1.58 -3.41
N LEU A 79 -9.33 0.41 -2.83
CA LEU A 79 -9.28 -0.87 -3.55
C LEU A 79 -10.67 -1.28 -4.09
N LEU A 80 -11.73 -1.10 -3.29
CA LEU A 80 -13.11 -1.31 -3.73
C LEU A 80 -13.47 -0.37 -4.89
N SER A 81 -13.06 0.89 -4.81
CA SER A 81 -13.29 1.87 -5.87
C SER A 81 -12.55 1.48 -7.15
N LEU A 82 -11.32 0.99 -7.05
CA LEU A 82 -10.58 0.46 -8.20
C LEU A 82 -11.29 -0.74 -8.83
N ARG A 83 -11.76 -1.69 -8.00
CA ARG A 83 -12.50 -2.86 -8.47
C ARG A 83 -13.79 -2.48 -9.19
N ARG A 84 -14.56 -1.53 -8.62
CA ARG A 84 -15.79 -0.99 -9.23
C ARG A 84 -15.52 -0.33 -10.59
N ASN A 85 -14.38 0.35 -10.72
CA ASN A 85 -13.92 0.96 -11.98
C ASN A 85 -13.26 -0.06 -12.94
N GLY A 86 -13.44 -1.36 -12.72
CA GLY A 86 -12.96 -2.42 -13.62
C GLY A 86 -11.47 -2.75 -13.51
N PHE A 87 -10.73 -2.16 -12.56
CA PHE A 87 -9.35 -2.51 -12.30
C PHE A 87 -9.28 -3.72 -11.37
N ILE A 88 -8.94 -4.87 -11.94
CA ILE A 88 -8.69 -6.13 -11.24
C ILE A 88 -7.22 -6.49 -11.47
N PRO A 89 -6.35 -6.41 -10.44
CA PRO A 89 -4.93 -6.69 -10.58
C PRO A 89 -4.66 -8.18 -10.74
N ASP A 90 -3.65 -8.50 -11.54
CA ASP A 90 -3.06 -9.84 -11.62
C ASP A 90 -2.07 -10.04 -10.45
N ILE A 91 -1.36 -8.96 -10.09
CA ILE A 91 -0.35 -8.96 -9.02
C ILE A 91 -0.60 -7.77 -8.08
N VAL A 92 -0.56 -8.03 -6.78
CA VAL A 92 -0.54 -7.01 -5.74
C VAL A 92 0.73 -7.15 -4.90
N CYS A 93 1.57 -6.12 -4.92
CA CYS A 93 2.78 -6.03 -4.11
C CYS A 93 2.52 -5.05 -2.96
N ALA A 94 2.54 -5.54 -1.71
CA ALA A 94 2.13 -4.76 -0.56
C ALA A 94 3.14 -4.78 0.57
N ALA A 95 3.44 -3.61 1.14
CA ALA A 95 4.14 -3.51 2.40
C ALA A 95 3.18 -3.82 3.56
N ALA A 96 3.47 -4.85 4.35
CA ALA A 96 2.61 -5.33 5.44
C ALA A 96 2.63 -4.45 6.70
N SER A 97 3.64 -3.58 6.84
CA SER A 97 3.99 -2.96 8.13
C SER A 97 3.03 -1.88 8.66
N MET A 98 2.06 -1.41 7.87
CA MET A 98 1.26 -0.22 8.23
C MET A 98 -0.27 -0.41 8.18
N GLY A 99 -0.75 -1.60 7.85
CA GLY A 99 -2.18 -1.92 7.76
C GLY A 99 -2.87 -1.55 6.44
N GLY A 100 -2.15 -0.94 5.49
CA GLY A 100 -2.71 -0.55 4.18
C GLY A 100 -3.11 -1.71 3.27
N SER A 101 -2.80 -2.96 3.64
CA SER A 101 -3.07 -4.15 2.83
C SER A 101 -4.02 -5.16 3.46
N PHE A 102 -4.65 -4.84 4.59
CA PHE A 102 -5.53 -5.76 5.33
C PHE A 102 -6.61 -6.41 4.45
N TYR A 103 -7.26 -5.64 3.59
CA TYR A 103 -8.41 -6.10 2.79
C TYR A 103 -8.05 -6.59 1.38
N VAL A 104 -6.76 -6.73 1.05
CA VAL A 104 -6.35 -7.05 -0.32
C VAL A 104 -6.90 -8.40 -0.78
N ARG A 105 -6.80 -9.42 0.07
CA ARG A 105 -7.26 -10.78 -0.26
C ARG A 105 -8.79 -10.86 -0.39
N ASP A 106 -9.52 -10.13 0.44
CA ASP A 106 -10.99 -10.08 0.38
C ASP A 106 -11.47 -9.37 -0.89
N ILE A 107 -10.79 -8.28 -1.28
CA ILE A 107 -11.20 -7.46 -2.42
C ILE A 107 -10.69 -8.07 -3.74
N PHE A 108 -9.49 -8.65 -3.76
CA PHE A 108 -8.85 -9.23 -4.94
C PHE A 108 -8.38 -10.68 -4.69
N PRO A 109 -9.32 -11.62 -4.49
CA PRO A 109 -8.98 -13.00 -4.08
C PRO A 109 -8.17 -13.76 -5.13
N LYS A 110 -8.28 -13.40 -6.41
CA LYS A 110 -7.58 -14.05 -7.54
C LYS A 110 -6.19 -13.47 -7.84
N ALA A 111 -5.83 -12.33 -7.24
CA ALA A 111 -4.55 -11.69 -7.51
C ALA A 111 -3.41 -12.46 -6.81
N PHE A 112 -2.26 -12.57 -7.48
CA PHE A 112 -1.04 -13.02 -6.86
C PHE A 112 -0.55 -11.96 -5.87
N TYR A 113 -0.47 -12.32 -4.59
CA TYR A 113 -0.18 -11.38 -3.51
C TYR A 113 1.24 -11.57 -2.99
N VAL A 114 2.06 -10.53 -3.14
CA VAL A 114 3.41 -10.46 -2.60
C VAL A 114 3.39 -9.52 -1.41
N ALA A 115 3.56 -10.07 -0.21
CA ALA A 115 3.72 -9.30 1.01
C ALA A 115 5.20 -9.11 1.29
N ASP A 116 5.60 -7.85 1.46
CA ASP A 116 6.89 -7.53 2.02
C ASP A 116 6.72 -7.05 3.48
N SER A 117 7.40 -7.74 4.38
CA SER A 117 7.40 -7.42 5.80
C SER A 117 8.81 -7.08 6.23
N THR A 118 9.01 -5.85 6.68
CA THR A 118 10.21 -5.51 7.44
C THR A 118 9.84 -5.34 8.89
N CYS A 119 10.29 -6.28 9.71
CA CYS A 119 10.30 -6.12 11.14
C CYS A 119 11.32 -5.02 11.48
N LYS A 120 10.86 -3.80 11.74
CA LYS A 120 11.64 -2.89 12.57
C LYS A 120 11.50 -3.41 13.99
N CYS A 121 12.35 -4.34 14.39
CA CYS A 121 12.59 -4.58 15.81
C CYS A 121 13.17 -3.27 16.35
N ASN A 122 12.31 -2.39 16.88
CA ASN A 122 12.78 -1.47 17.90
C ASN A 122 13.14 -2.39 19.06
N THR A 123 14.44 -2.66 19.21
CA THR A 123 14.98 -3.29 20.41
C THR A 123 14.39 -2.53 21.59
N LEU A 124 13.57 -3.21 22.40
CA LEU A 124 13.16 -2.70 23.69
C LEU A 124 14.47 -2.42 24.44
N LYS A 125 14.86 -1.15 24.54
CA LYS A 125 15.83 -0.75 25.56
C LYS A 125 15.07 -0.87 26.87
N VAL A 126 15.24 -2.02 27.51
CA VAL A 126 14.93 -2.20 28.92
C VAL A 126 16.04 -1.44 29.65
N GLU A 127 15.71 -0.26 30.17
CA GLU A 127 16.48 0.40 31.23
C GLU A 127 15.88 0.02 32.58
#